data_AF-A0A968VAA0-F1
#
_entry.id   AF-A0A968VAA0-F1
#
_cell.length_a   1.000
_cell.length_b   1.000
_cell.length_c   1.000
_cell.angle_alpha   90.00
_cell.angle_beta   90.00
_cell.angle_gamma   90.00
#
_symmetry.space_group_name_H-M   'P 1'
#
loop_
_entity.id
_entity.type
_entity.pdbx_description
1 polymer ?
#
loop_
_entity_poly.entity_id
_entity_poly.type
_entity_poly.pdbx_seq_one_letter_code
_entity_poly.pdbx_strand_id
1 'polypeptide(L)'
;RRHFRLYVYCGRRWIGTWFFVKNVGDYFKGGGTIPWYVGGISNFMTLFSTFVFVAYAGIAYEHGLVALVVIWCAVPATIIGATVFAHRWRRAGIASPVEFMEVRFNASVRQIFSWGGLGFRILDNMVRLYAIGIFVSTATPMNLETSILVAGVIVVFYTVVGGLWAVVLTDVIQFVVLIVATIILVPLSIEAAGGWTNLMTQRPNHFAFFNGPKGEWTFLLVYYLMFAIKNNGNWAFIQRFYSVKDEHAGRKMGLLTAVLFLIFPFFFMIPPIAASFYLSRFGKFRNGLCYHGFELTASRHHGYHVGSYVCSHHVLFGFRIQCDGKRNYKRYLQTLVST
;
A
#
# COMPACT_ATOMS: atom_id res chain seq x y z
N ARG A 1 33.05 -4.56 34.69
CA ARG A 1 33.78 -3.54 33.88
C ARG A 1 33.91 -3.85 32.38
N ARG A 2 33.72 -5.10 31.89
CA ARG A 2 33.70 -5.42 30.43
C ARG A 2 32.33 -5.18 29.75
N HIS A 3 31.20 -5.36 30.45
CA HIS A 3 29.86 -5.10 29.89
C HIS A 3 29.52 -3.61 29.69
N PHE A 4 30.13 -2.71 30.47
CA PHE A 4 29.90 -1.26 30.33
C PHE A 4 30.66 -0.64 29.15
N ARG A 5 31.79 -1.22 28.75
CA ARG A 5 32.54 -0.78 27.55
C ARG A 5 31.81 -1.12 26.24
N LEU A 6 30.98 -2.17 26.21
CA LEU A 6 30.15 -2.49 25.04
C LEU A 6 29.03 -1.46 24.84
N TYR A 7 28.42 -0.99 25.93
CA TYR A 7 27.38 0.05 25.86
C TYR A 7 27.92 1.42 25.46
N VAL A 8 29.13 1.77 25.88
CA VAL A 8 29.76 3.07 25.53
C VAL A 8 30.33 3.09 24.11
N TYR A 9 30.80 1.95 23.58
CA TYR A 9 31.14 1.83 22.15
C TYR A 9 29.91 1.75 21.25
N CYS A 10 28.79 1.24 21.77
CA CYS A 10 27.49 1.37 21.13
C CYS A 10 27.12 2.87 21.11
N GLY A 11 27.00 3.53 22.25
CA GLY A 11 26.46 4.89 22.38
C GLY A 11 27.16 6.00 21.58
N ARG A 12 28.48 5.93 21.33
CA ARG A 12 29.19 6.97 20.55
C ARG A 12 28.91 6.93 19.05
N ARG A 13 28.25 5.88 18.56
CA ARG A 13 27.85 5.72 17.15
C ARG A 13 26.36 6.04 16.92
N TRP A 14 25.57 6.38 17.95
CA TRP A 14 24.11 6.29 17.89
C TRP A 14 23.35 7.44 17.21
N ILE A 15 23.90 8.65 17.10
CA ILE A 15 23.08 9.81 16.72
C ILE A 15 23.57 10.59 15.48
N GLY A 16 24.86 10.54 15.14
CA GLY A 16 25.40 11.37 14.03
C GLY A 16 25.83 10.64 12.76
N THR A 17 26.04 9.32 12.80
CA THR A 17 26.79 8.60 11.75
C THR A 17 26.07 7.42 11.10
N TRP A 18 24.83 7.09 11.50
CA TRP A 18 24.03 6.03 10.86
C TRP A 18 23.28 6.49 9.61
N PHE A 19 22.97 7.78 9.50
CA PHE A 19 22.10 8.28 8.43
C PHE A 19 22.84 8.64 7.14
N PHE A 20 24.16 8.74 7.15
CA PHE A 20 24.91 9.05 5.93
C PHE A 20 25.43 7.78 5.29
N VAL A 21 24.95 7.52 4.08
CA VAL A 21 25.43 6.46 3.20
C VAL A 21 26.90 6.72 2.88
N LYS A 22 27.76 5.76 3.23
CA LYS A 22 29.21 5.88 2.97
C LYS A 22 29.66 5.09 1.75
N ASN A 23 28.96 3.98 1.44
CA ASN A 23 29.28 3.09 0.33
C ASN A 23 28.01 2.59 -0.36
N VAL A 24 28.16 2.07 -1.58
CA VAL A 24 27.08 1.46 -2.37
C VAL A 24 26.35 0.35 -1.59
N GLY A 25 27.09 -0.47 -0.84
CA GLY A 25 26.51 -1.50 0.02
C GLY A 25 25.65 -0.96 1.17
N ASP A 26 25.98 0.22 1.70
CA ASP A 26 25.18 0.88 2.73
C ASP A 26 23.89 1.44 2.14
N TYR A 27 23.95 1.96 0.91
CA TYR A 27 22.78 2.47 0.19
C TYR A 27 21.77 1.36 -0.12
N PHE A 28 22.22 0.26 -0.75
CA PHE A 28 21.33 -0.78 -1.28
C PHE A 28 21.03 -1.92 -0.28
N LYS A 29 21.95 -2.27 0.60
CA LYS A 29 21.77 -3.37 1.59
C LYS A 29 21.55 -2.87 3.03
N GLY A 30 21.62 -1.57 3.29
CA GLY A 30 21.64 -1.05 4.66
C GLY A 30 22.83 -1.59 5.48
N GLY A 31 23.94 -1.91 4.80
CA GLY A 31 25.13 -2.52 5.41
C GLY A 31 24.91 -3.96 5.91
N GLY A 32 23.78 -4.61 5.61
CA GLY A 32 23.47 -5.94 6.12
C GLY A 32 23.18 -5.97 7.63
N THR A 33 22.82 -4.84 8.23
CA THR A 33 22.67 -4.68 9.68
C THR A 33 21.22 -4.53 10.14
N ILE A 34 20.27 -4.58 9.20
CA ILE A 34 18.86 -4.34 9.51
C ILE A 34 18.34 -5.44 10.45
N PRO A 35 17.78 -5.09 11.63
CA PRO A 35 17.19 -6.08 12.51
C PRO A 35 16.00 -6.76 11.85
N TRP A 36 15.87 -8.07 12.03
CA TRP A 36 14.85 -8.90 11.37
C TRP A 36 13.41 -8.42 11.62
N TYR A 37 13.12 -7.82 12.77
CA TYR A 37 11.78 -7.32 13.08
C TYR A 37 11.46 -6.03 12.31
N VAL A 38 12.41 -5.08 12.24
CA VAL A 38 12.29 -3.85 11.45
C VAL A 38 12.18 -4.19 9.96
N GLY A 39 13.01 -5.10 9.48
CA GLY A 39 12.96 -5.59 8.09
C GLY A 39 11.63 -6.26 7.75
N GLY A 40 11.00 -6.97 8.71
CA GLY A 40 9.73 -7.67 8.50
C GLY A 40 8.55 -6.70 8.43
N ILE A 41 8.52 -5.69 9.31
CA ILE A 41 7.53 -4.59 9.25
C ILE A 41 7.67 -3.84 7.92
N SER A 42 8.90 -3.53 7.54
CA SER A 42 9.17 -2.81 6.29
C SER A 42 8.81 -3.63 5.05
N ASN A 43 9.01 -4.97 5.08
CA ASN A 43 8.54 -5.88 4.04
C ASN A 43 7.02 -5.86 3.92
N PHE A 44 6.32 -5.91 5.05
CA PHE A 44 4.87 -5.82 5.11
C PHE A 44 4.39 -4.50 4.49
N MET A 45 4.92 -3.36 4.94
CA MET A 45 4.51 -2.03 4.45
C MET A 45 4.80 -1.81 2.96
N THR A 46 5.93 -2.32 2.47
CA THR A 46 6.26 -2.23 1.03
C THR A 46 5.29 -3.00 0.15
N LEU A 47 4.77 -4.12 0.64
CA LEU A 47 3.75 -4.91 -0.06
C LEU A 47 2.33 -4.37 0.18
N PHE A 48 2.13 -3.65 1.28
CA PHE A 48 0.88 -3.02 1.68
C PHE A 48 0.71 -1.64 0.99
N SER A 49 0.43 -1.67 -0.32
CA SER A 49 0.32 -0.45 -1.14
C SER A 49 -1.07 0.20 -1.12
N THR A 50 -1.23 1.32 -1.83
CA THR A 50 -2.52 2.00 -2.08
C THR A 50 -3.59 1.07 -2.67
N PHE A 51 -3.18 0.00 -3.37
CA PHE A 51 -4.09 -1.04 -3.85
C PHE A 51 -4.87 -1.69 -2.70
N VAL A 52 -4.27 -1.83 -1.51
CA VAL A 52 -4.95 -2.40 -0.35
C VAL A 52 -6.07 -1.51 0.15
N PHE A 53 -5.80 -0.21 0.21
CA PHE A 53 -6.77 0.79 0.69
C PHE A 53 -7.97 0.97 -0.23
N VAL A 54 -7.81 0.72 -1.54
CA VAL A 54 -8.86 0.95 -2.52
C VAL A 54 -9.50 -0.36 -2.97
N ALA A 55 -8.69 -1.30 -3.47
CA ALA A 55 -9.21 -2.51 -4.11
C ALA A 55 -9.74 -3.51 -3.08
N TYR A 56 -8.98 -3.82 -2.02
CA TYR A 56 -9.46 -4.74 -1.00
C TYR A 56 -10.56 -4.12 -0.13
N ALA A 57 -10.50 -2.81 0.14
CA ALA A 57 -11.60 -2.11 0.79
C ALA A 57 -12.90 -2.16 -0.04
N GLY A 58 -12.80 -2.04 -1.38
CA GLY A 58 -13.94 -2.22 -2.28
C GLY A 58 -14.51 -3.64 -2.23
N ILE A 59 -13.64 -4.66 -2.27
CA ILE A 59 -14.06 -6.06 -2.12
C ILE A 59 -14.70 -6.29 -0.75
N ALA A 60 -14.17 -5.68 0.31
CA ALA A 60 -14.71 -5.80 1.66
C ALA A 60 -16.08 -5.11 1.79
N TYR A 61 -16.29 -4.00 1.09
CA TYR A 61 -17.56 -3.30 1.00
C TYR A 61 -18.65 -4.12 0.28
N GLU A 62 -18.28 -4.86 -0.77
CA GLU A 62 -19.22 -5.64 -1.58
C GLU A 62 -19.45 -7.08 -1.09
N HIS A 63 -18.39 -7.73 -0.59
CA HIS A 63 -18.36 -9.15 -0.28
C HIS A 63 -17.89 -9.46 1.15
N GLY A 64 -17.60 -8.46 1.97
CA GLY A 64 -17.30 -8.67 3.39
C GLY A 64 -15.94 -9.33 3.65
N LEU A 65 -15.93 -10.34 4.52
CA LEU A 65 -14.74 -11.10 4.92
C LEU A 65 -14.07 -11.86 3.77
N VAL A 66 -14.71 -11.98 2.61
CA VAL A 66 -14.07 -12.52 1.39
C VAL A 66 -12.80 -11.74 1.04
N ALA A 67 -12.79 -10.42 1.29
CA ALA A 67 -11.58 -9.60 1.11
C ALA A 67 -10.40 -10.10 1.96
N LEU A 68 -10.66 -10.62 3.17
CA LEU A 68 -9.62 -11.20 4.02
C LEU A 68 -9.04 -12.46 3.41
N VAL A 69 -9.88 -13.35 2.86
CA VAL A 69 -9.40 -14.58 2.23
C VAL A 69 -8.52 -14.27 1.02
N VAL A 70 -8.93 -13.28 0.21
CA VAL A 70 -8.13 -12.81 -0.93
C VAL A 70 -6.79 -12.21 -0.47
N ILE A 71 -6.78 -11.40 0.59
CA ILE A 71 -5.52 -10.88 1.16
C ILE A 71 -4.67 -12.01 1.75
N TRP A 72 -5.29 -12.99 2.42
CA TRP A 72 -4.60 -14.11 3.04
C TRP A 72 -3.91 -15.04 2.05
N CYS A 73 -4.23 -14.99 0.75
CA CYS A 73 -3.38 -15.57 -0.29
C CYS A 73 -1.91 -15.07 -0.23
N ALA A 74 -1.66 -13.91 0.37
CA ALA A 74 -0.33 -13.37 0.63
C ALA A 74 0.47 -14.16 1.66
N VAL A 75 -0.20 -14.79 2.63
CA VAL A 75 0.45 -15.50 3.74
C VAL A 75 1.27 -16.70 3.25
N PRO A 76 0.70 -17.68 2.52
CA PRO A 76 1.49 -18.79 1.98
C PRO A 76 2.58 -18.32 1.00
N ALA A 77 2.29 -17.30 0.17
CA ALA A 77 3.28 -16.73 -0.75
C ALA A 77 4.51 -16.16 -0.03
N THR A 78 4.30 -15.46 1.09
CA THR A 78 5.38 -14.89 1.91
C THR A 78 6.10 -15.95 2.76
N ILE A 79 5.41 -17.00 3.20
CA ILE A 79 6.03 -18.16 3.86
C ILE A 79 6.98 -18.89 2.91
N ILE A 80 6.60 -19.08 1.65
CA ILE A 80 7.49 -19.65 0.62
C ILE A 80 8.70 -18.73 0.43
N GLY A 81 8.48 -17.41 0.33
CA GLY A 81 9.54 -16.40 0.33
C GLY A 81 10.53 -16.55 1.49
N ALA A 82 10.00 -16.67 2.70
CA ALA A 82 10.77 -16.76 3.93
C ALA A 82 11.58 -18.06 4.06
N THR A 83 11.01 -19.19 3.60
CA THR A 83 11.59 -20.52 3.81
C THR A 83 12.52 -20.94 2.67
N VAL A 84 12.14 -20.63 1.42
CA VAL A 84 12.86 -21.08 0.22
C VAL A 84 13.82 -20.01 -0.27
N PHE A 85 13.38 -18.76 -0.36
CA PHE A 85 14.12 -17.70 -1.05
C PHE A 85 15.04 -16.91 -0.12
N ALA A 86 14.63 -16.64 1.13
CA ALA A 86 15.40 -15.82 2.06
C ALA A 86 16.85 -16.31 2.24
N HIS A 87 17.00 -17.62 2.44
CA HIS A 87 18.29 -18.28 2.59
C HIS A 87 19.17 -18.17 1.35
N ARG A 88 18.56 -18.42 0.17
CA ARG A 88 19.26 -18.37 -1.12
C ARG A 88 19.75 -16.95 -1.45
N TRP A 89 18.91 -15.95 -1.22
CA TRP A 89 19.27 -14.54 -1.43
C TRP A 89 20.38 -14.08 -0.50
N ARG A 90 20.39 -14.53 0.76
CA ARG A 90 21.46 -14.19 1.69
C ARG A 90 22.79 -14.86 1.31
N ARG A 91 22.77 -16.14 0.92
CA ARG A 91 23.97 -16.88 0.45
C ARG A 91 24.56 -16.33 -0.83
N ALA A 92 23.72 -15.80 -1.71
CA ALA A 92 24.15 -15.28 -2.99
C ALA A 92 25.13 -14.10 -2.85
N GLY A 93 25.15 -13.38 -1.71
CA GLY A 93 26.10 -12.30 -1.44
C GLY A 93 25.94 -11.05 -2.31
N ILE A 94 24.99 -11.06 -3.25
CA ILE A 94 24.77 -10.05 -4.28
C ILE A 94 24.05 -8.81 -3.71
N ALA A 95 24.33 -7.62 -4.25
CA ALA A 95 23.78 -6.35 -3.77
C ALA A 95 22.52 -5.89 -4.46
N SER A 96 22.24 -6.38 -5.66
CA SER A 96 21.02 -6.04 -6.37
C SER A 96 20.47 -7.25 -7.14
N PRO A 97 19.14 -7.35 -7.33
CA PRO A 97 18.57 -8.38 -8.19
C PRO A 97 19.08 -8.29 -9.63
N VAL A 98 19.44 -7.08 -10.08
CA VAL A 98 19.99 -6.81 -11.41
C VAL A 98 21.38 -7.42 -11.58
N GLU A 99 22.24 -7.28 -10.57
CA GLU A 99 23.55 -7.95 -10.51
C GLU A 99 23.38 -9.47 -10.49
N PHE A 100 22.35 -10.00 -9.82
CA PHE A 100 22.04 -11.44 -9.87
C PHE A 100 21.71 -11.92 -11.28
N MET A 101 20.95 -11.13 -12.05
CA MET A 101 20.63 -11.48 -13.45
C MET A 101 21.88 -11.53 -14.34
N GLU A 102 22.86 -10.67 -14.09
CA GLU A 102 24.12 -10.66 -14.81
C GLU A 102 24.99 -11.87 -14.49
N VAL A 103 25.17 -12.18 -13.20
CA VAL A 103 25.95 -13.34 -12.75
C VAL A 103 25.33 -14.65 -13.22
N ARG A 104 23.99 -14.75 -13.24
CA ARG A 104 23.29 -15.98 -13.59
C ARG A 104 23.10 -16.21 -15.09
N PHE A 105 22.94 -15.13 -15.86
CA PHE A 105 22.63 -15.19 -17.30
C PHE A 105 23.71 -14.47 -18.11
N ASN A 106 23.57 -13.16 -18.32
CA ASN A 106 24.51 -12.31 -19.04
C ASN A 106 24.14 -10.82 -18.91
N ALA A 107 25.00 -9.94 -19.42
CA ALA A 107 24.80 -8.49 -19.41
C ALA A 107 23.59 -8.02 -20.25
N SER A 108 23.25 -8.72 -21.33
CA SER A 108 22.10 -8.38 -22.19
C SER A 108 20.78 -8.57 -21.46
N VAL A 109 20.63 -9.69 -20.74
CA VAL A 109 19.45 -9.96 -19.89
C VAL A 109 19.37 -8.91 -18.78
N ARG A 110 20.49 -8.55 -18.13
CA ARG A 110 20.53 -7.46 -17.15
C ARG A 110 19.95 -6.16 -17.71
N GLN A 111 20.36 -5.76 -18.91
CA GLN A 111 19.90 -4.53 -19.55
C GLN A 111 18.41 -4.57 -19.88
N ILE A 112 17.90 -5.67 -20.45
CA ILE A 112 16.47 -5.81 -20.78
C ILE A 112 15.60 -5.65 -19.52
N PHE A 113 15.95 -6.34 -18.44
CA PHE A 113 15.19 -6.25 -17.18
C PHE A 113 15.35 -4.89 -16.49
N SER A 114 16.52 -4.25 -16.59
CA SER A 114 16.75 -2.93 -16.01
C SER A 114 15.94 -1.86 -16.73
N TRP A 115 16.03 -1.79 -18.07
CA TRP A 115 15.32 -0.79 -18.87
C TRP A 115 13.81 -1.06 -18.90
N GLY A 116 13.40 -2.32 -19.05
CA GLY A 116 11.99 -2.69 -19.03
C GLY A 116 11.33 -2.43 -17.67
N GLY A 117 12.03 -2.74 -16.57
CA GLY A 117 11.53 -2.51 -15.21
C GLY A 117 11.50 -1.03 -14.81
N LEU A 118 12.40 -0.21 -15.36
CA LEU A 118 12.52 1.22 -15.01
C LEU A 118 11.24 1.99 -15.34
N GLY A 119 10.66 1.78 -16.53
CA GLY A 119 9.43 2.47 -16.95
C GLY A 119 8.26 2.20 -16.00
N PHE A 120 8.00 0.92 -15.70
CA PHE A 120 6.96 0.54 -14.75
C PHE A 120 7.23 1.08 -13.34
N ARG A 121 8.49 1.17 -12.92
CA ARG A 121 8.85 1.74 -11.62
C ARG A 121 8.64 3.24 -11.53
N ILE A 122 8.91 3.98 -12.61
CA ILE A 122 8.61 5.42 -12.66
C ILE A 122 7.10 5.62 -12.49
N LEU A 123 6.28 4.87 -13.24
CA LEU A 123 4.81 4.98 -13.14
C LEU A 123 4.28 4.62 -11.74
N ASP A 124 4.74 3.52 -11.13
CA ASP A 124 4.37 3.12 -9.76
C ASP A 124 4.73 4.23 -8.74
N ASN A 125 5.92 4.82 -8.86
CA ASN A 125 6.35 5.91 -7.98
C ASN A 125 5.57 7.21 -8.23
N MET A 126 5.20 7.52 -9.48
CA MET A 126 4.38 8.69 -9.81
C MET A 126 3.01 8.61 -9.14
N VAL A 127 2.35 7.45 -9.20
CA VAL A 127 1.04 7.24 -8.55
C VAL A 127 1.15 7.41 -7.03
N ARG A 128 2.21 6.89 -6.41
CA ARG A 128 2.45 7.04 -4.97
C ARG A 128 2.70 8.49 -4.58
N LEU A 129 3.53 9.21 -5.33
CA LEU A 129 3.84 10.60 -5.05
C LEU A 129 2.59 11.49 -5.24
N TYR A 130 1.79 11.21 -6.27
CA TYR A 130 0.50 11.88 -6.48
C TYR A 130 -0.46 11.67 -5.30
N ALA A 131 -0.57 10.45 -4.78
CA ALA A 131 -1.40 10.17 -3.59
C ALA A 131 -0.94 10.95 -2.35
N ILE A 132 0.38 11.05 -2.11
CA ILE A 132 0.94 11.88 -1.04
C ILE A 132 0.62 13.36 -1.28
N GLY A 133 0.75 13.83 -2.53
CA GLY A 133 0.41 15.20 -2.92
C GLY A 133 -1.03 15.58 -2.61
N ILE A 134 -2.00 14.70 -2.94
CA ILE A 134 -3.41 14.90 -2.58
C ILE A 134 -3.54 15.07 -1.07
N PHE A 135 -2.96 14.15 -0.28
CA PHE A 135 -3.06 14.20 1.17
C PHE A 135 -2.52 15.52 1.74
N VAL A 136 -1.34 15.96 1.29
CA VAL A 136 -0.74 17.23 1.73
C VAL A 136 -1.62 18.42 1.31
N SER A 137 -2.15 18.45 0.10
CA SER A 137 -3.03 19.54 -0.37
C SER A 137 -4.37 19.60 0.37
N THR A 138 -4.83 18.49 0.94
CA THR A 138 -6.04 18.48 1.77
C THR A 138 -5.77 18.90 3.22
N ALA A 139 -4.56 18.67 3.72
CA ALA A 139 -4.17 19.01 5.08
C ALA A 139 -3.61 20.44 5.21
N THR A 140 -3.21 21.04 4.09
CA THR A 140 -2.56 22.36 4.04
C THR A 140 -3.29 23.25 3.01
N PRO A 141 -3.16 24.59 3.10
CA PRO A 141 -3.76 25.49 2.11
C PRO A 141 -3.02 25.52 0.75
N MET A 142 -2.07 24.60 0.53
CA MET A 142 -1.27 24.55 -0.70
C MET A 142 -2.07 23.95 -1.87
N ASN A 143 -1.78 24.41 -3.10
CA ASN A 143 -2.30 23.75 -4.30
C ASN A 143 -1.61 22.39 -4.53
N LEU A 144 -2.27 21.50 -5.28
CA LEU A 144 -1.82 20.14 -5.51
C LEU A 144 -0.41 20.07 -6.13
N GLU A 145 -0.12 20.93 -7.10
CA GLU A 145 1.18 20.97 -7.79
C GLU A 145 2.32 21.29 -6.82
N THR A 146 2.16 22.31 -5.96
CA THR A 146 3.15 22.66 -4.95
C THR A 146 3.28 21.56 -3.89
N SER A 147 2.17 20.95 -3.48
CA SER A 147 2.18 19.82 -2.55
C SER A 147 2.98 18.62 -3.10
N ILE A 148 2.82 18.29 -4.38
CA ILE A 148 3.56 17.22 -5.05
C ILE A 148 5.05 17.56 -5.11
N LEU A 149 5.41 18.79 -5.50
CA LEU A 149 6.81 19.22 -5.59
C LEU A 149 7.50 19.18 -4.22
N VAL A 150 6.88 19.75 -3.18
CA VAL A 150 7.43 19.76 -1.82
C VAL A 150 7.58 18.35 -1.28
N ALA A 151 6.54 17.50 -1.41
CA ALA A 151 6.62 16.10 -0.99
C ALA A 151 7.71 15.34 -1.75
N GLY A 152 7.83 15.58 -3.06
CA GLY A 152 8.84 14.95 -3.92
C GLY A 152 10.26 15.32 -3.50
N VAL A 153 10.52 16.60 -3.24
CA VAL A 153 11.82 17.07 -2.76
C VAL A 153 12.18 16.42 -1.42
N ILE A 154 11.23 16.37 -0.47
CA ILE A 154 11.44 15.72 0.83
C ILE A 154 11.76 14.23 0.63
N VAL A 155 10.99 13.53 -0.21
CA VAL A 155 11.18 12.10 -0.51
C VAL A 155 12.55 11.83 -1.13
N VAL A 156 12.93 12.59 -2.15
CA VAL A 156 14.25 12.46 -2.79
C VAL A 156 15.35 12.77 -1.78
N PHE A 157 15.19 13.82 -0.96
CA PHE A 157 16.20 14.20 0.03
C PHE A 157 16.47 13.07 1.03
N TYR A 158 15.44 12.53 1.71
CA TYR A 158 15.68 11.50 2.72
C TYR A 158 16.14 10.17 2.11
N THR A 159 15.70 9.85 0.88
CA THR A 159 16.10 8.60 0.21
C THR A 159 17.55 8.65 -0.27
N VAL A 160 18.00 9.77 -0.83
CA VAL A 160 19.39 9.97 -1.27
C VAL A 160 20.35 9.98 -0.08
N VAL A 161 20.00 10.67 1.00
CA VAL A 161 20.88 10.79 2.18
C VAL A 161 20.98 9.47 2.93
N GLY A 162 19.86 8.81 3.21
CA GLY A 162 19.81 7.67 4.13
C GLY A 162 19.67 6.28 3.50
N GLY A 163 19.47 6.18 2.19
CA GLY A 163 19.37 4.90 1.47
C GLY A 163 18.30 3.97 2.05
N LEU A 164 18.57 2.65 2.03
CA LEU A 164 17.62 1.64 2.50
C LEU A 164 17.24 1.83 3.98
N TRP A 165 18.16 2.29 4.84
CA TRP A 165 17.86 2.52 6.26
C TRP A 165 16.79 3.60 6.45
N ALA A 166 16.86 4.71 5.70
CA ALA A 166 15.83 5.73 5.76
C ALA A 166 14.47 5.20 5.29
N VAL A 167 14.44 4.44 4.19
CA VAL A 167 13.21 3.82 3.67
C VAL A 167 12.59 2.87 4.71
N VAL A 168 13.41 2.02 5.32
CA VAL A 168 12.97 1.06 6.33
C VAL A 168 12.45 1.77 7.59
N LEU A 169 13.08 2.88 7.98
CA LEU A 169 12.60 3.70 9.11
C LEU A 169 11.26 4.36 8.79
N THR A 170 11.11 4.94 7.59
CA THR A 170 9.84 5.54 7.17
C THR A 170 8.72 4.50 7.10
N ASP A 171 9.02 3.27 6.68
CA ASP A 171 8.04 2.19 6.68
C ASP A 171 7.57 1.84 8.10
N VAL A 172 8.47 1.81 9.08
CA VAL A 172 8.10 1.57 10.48
C VAL A 172 7.22 2.70 11.02
N ILE A 173 7.53 3.95 10.71
CA ILE A 173 6.69 5.09 11.08
C ILE A 173 5.30 4.97 10.45
N GLN A 174 5.22 4.66 9.15
CA GLN A 174 3.96 4.44 8.46
C GLN A 174 3.16 3.28 9.06
N PHE A 175 3.82 2.21 9.48
CA PHE A 175 3.18 1.08 10.15
C PHE A 175 2.57 1.48 11.50
N VAL A 176 3.27 2.30 12.30
CA VAL A 176 2.73 2.81 13.57
C VAL A 176 1.51 3.70 13.32
N VAL A 177 1.59 4.61 12.36
CA VAL A 177 0.46 5.47 11.97
C VAL A 177 -0.74 4.62 11.52
N LEU A 178 -0.48 3.57 10.73
CA LEU A 178 -1.50 2.64 10.26
C LEU A 178 -2.17 1.86 11.40
N ILE A 179 -1.41 1.43 12.43
CA ILE A 179 -1.95 0.79 13.63
C ILE A 179 -2.86 1.78 14.38
N VAL A 180 -2.39 3.00 14.64
CA VAL A 180 -3.17 4.02 15.36
C VAL A 180 -4.46 4.33 14.61
N ALA A 181 -4.39 4.51 13.28
CA ALA A 181 -5.55 4.73 12.45
C ALA A 181 -6.55 3.56 12.55
N THR A 182 -6.07 2.32 12.55
CA THR A 182 -6.92 1.12 12.69
C THR A 182 -7.59 1.06 14.06
N ILE A 183 -6.84 1.30 15.14
CA ILE A 183 -7.36 1.29 16.51
C ILE A 183 -8.47 2.34 16.71
N ILE A 184 -8.35 3.50 16.06
CA ILE A 184 -9.36 4.57 16.13
C ILE A 184 -10.56 4.25 15.21
N LEU A 185 -10.31 3.83 13.97
CA LEU A 185 -11.37 3.67 12.96
C LEU A 185 -12.26 2.44 13.22
N VAL A 186 -11.71 1.35 13.74
CA VAL A 186 -12.48 0.12 14.00
C VAL A 186 -13.66 0.37 14.95
N PRO A 187 -13.49 0.88 16.19
CA PRO A 187 -14.61 1.11 17.10
C PRO A 187 -15.60 2.14 16.56
N LEU A 188 -15.12 3.25 15.99
CA LEU A 188 -15.98 4.29 15.41
C LEU A 188 -16.84 3.74 14.26
N SER A 189 -16.26 2.88 13.42
CA SER A 189 -16.99 2.28 12.30
C SER A 189 -18.06 1.29 12.77
N ILE A 190 -17.79 0.52 13.84
CA ILE A 190 -18.74 -0.41 14.44
C ILE A 190 -19.89 0.36 15.11
N GLU A 191 -19.59 1.44 15.82
CA GLU A 191 -20.58 2.31 16.45
C GLU A 191 -21.48 2.96 15.39
N ALA A 192 -20.88 3.50 14.31
CA ALA A 192 -21.63 4.07 13.18
C ALA A 192 -22.52 3.05 12.45
N ALA A 193 -22.16 1.76 12.47
CA ALA A 193 -22.99 0.66 11.97
C ALA A 193 -24.10 0.23 12.94
N GLY A 194 -24.24 0.89 14.09
CA GLY A 194 -25.23 0.55 15.11
C GLY A 194 -24.85 -0.68 15.95
N GLY A 195 -23.55 -0.96 16.07
CA GLY A 195 -23.00 -2.04 16.89
C GLY A 195 -22.66 -3.32 16.10
N TRP A 196 -21.78 -4.14 16.69
CA TRP A 196 -21.28 -5.37 16.08
C TRP A 196 -22.39 -6.38 15.77
N THR A 197 -23.35 -6.53 16.68
CA THR A 197 -24.51 -7.42 16.49
C THR A 197 -25.33 -7.00 15.28
N ASN A 198 -25.58 -5.71 15.13
CA ASN A 198 -26.38 -5.16 14.03
C ASN A 198 -25.72 -5.43 12.67
N LEU A 199 -24.42 -5.18 12.63
CA LEU A 199 -23.55 -5.46 11.49
C LEU A 199 -23.62 -6.94 11.04
N MET A 200 -23.54 -7.89 11.99
CA MET A 200 -23.67 -9.32 11.70
C MET A 200 -25.07 -9.73 11.26
N THR A 201 -26.12 -9.19 11.89
CA THR A 201 -27.51 -9.58 11.62
C THR A 201 -28.02 -9.08 10.27
N GLN A 202 -27.63 -7.88 9.85
CA GLN A 202 -28.18 -7.29 8.62
C GLN A 202 -27.49 -7.80 7.34
N ARG A 203 -26.23 -8.26 7.45
CA ARG A 203 -25.48 -8.81 6.31
C ARG A 203 -24.71 -10.07 6.70
N PRO A 204 -25.40 -11.17 7.08
CA PRO A 204 -24.73 -12.41 7.47
C PRO A 204 -23.79 -12.95 6.38
N ASN A 205 -24.17 -12.75 5.12
CA ASN A 205 -23.38 -13.11 3.94
C ASN A 205 -22.01 -12.40 3.86
N HIS A 206 -21.85 -11.22 4.46
CA HIS A 206 -20.55 -10.52 4.53
C HIS A 206 -19.62 -11.15 5.58
N PHE A 207 -20.10 -12.01 6.47
CA PHE A 207 -19.29 -12.73 7.44
C PHE A 207 -18.96 -14.16 6.99
N ALA A 208 -19.38 -14.55 5.79
CA ALA A 208 -18.91 -15.77 5.15
C ALA A 208 -17.54 -15.52 4.51
N PHE A 209 -16.58 -16.40 4.80
CA PHE A 209 -15.23 -16.33 4.23
C PHE A 209 -15.19 -16.68 2.73
N PHE A 210 -16.08 -17.55 2.28
CA PHE A 210 -16.17 -18.03 0.91
C PHE A 210 -17.54 -17.66 0.34
N ASN A 211 -17.64 -16.47 -0.26
CA ASN A 211 -18.87 -15.97 -0.84
C ASN A 211 -18.59 -15.16 -2.11
N GLY A 212 -19.55 -15.16 -3.03
CA GLY A 212 -19.48 -14.45 -4.31
C GLY A 212 -18.35 -14.93 -5.23
N PRO A 213 -18.17 -14.26 -6.38
CA PRO A 213 -17.16 -14.63 -7.38
C PRO A 213 -15.72 -14.57 -6.85
N LYS A 214 -15.46 -13.73 -5.83
CA LYS A 214 -14.14 -13.55 -5.24
C LYS A 214 -13.81 -14.61 -4.16
N GLY A 215 -14.82 -15.31 -3.65
CA GLY A 215 -14.66 -16.43 -2.72
C GLY A 215 -14.60 -17.79 -3.42
N GLU A 216 -14.79 -17.85 -4.74
CA GLU A 216 -14.72 -19.08 -5.51
C GLU A 216 -13.31 -19.67 -5.47
N TRP A 217 -13.21 -21.00 -5.31
CA TRP A 217 -11.91 -21.69 -5.22
C TRP A 217 -11.02 -21.45 -6.44
N THR A 218 -11.62 -21.43 -7.65
CA THR A 218 -10.89 -21.15 -8.90
C THR A 218 -10.25 -19.76 -8.86
N PHE A 219 -11.00 -18.74 -8.44
CA PHE A 219 -10.48 -17.38 -8.29
C PHE A 219 -9.36 -17.33 -7.26
N LEU A 220 -9.57 -17.92 -6.07
CA LEU A 220 -8.58 -17.92 -4.99
C LEU A 220 -7.29 -18.65 -5.37
N LEU A 221 -7.38 -19.77 -6.10
CA LEU A 221 -6.22 -20.51 -6.58
C LEU A 221 -5.41 -19.70 -7.59
N VAL A 222 -6.08 -19.09 -8.59
CA VAL A 222 -5.42 -18.22 -9.57
C VAL A 222 -4.81 -17.00 -8.88
N TYR A 223 -5.54 -16.40 -7.94
CA TYR A 223 -5.06 -15.26 -7.17
C TYR A 223 -3.84 -15.61 -6.32
N TYR A 224 -3.86 -16.76 -5.66
CA TYR A 224 -2.72 -17.28 -4.91
C TYR A 224 -1.49 -17.48 -5.79
N LEU A 225 -1.63 -18.14 -6.94
CA LEU A 225 -0.52 -18.36 -7.88
C LEU A 225 0.05 -17.02 -8.37
N MET A 226 -0.83 -16.10 -8.77
CA MET A 226 -0.43 -14.75 -9.17
C MET A 226 0.34 -14.04 -8.06
N PHE A 227 -0.16 -14.12 -6.82
CA PHE A 227 0.46 -13.45 -5.68
C PHE A 227 1.79 -14.10 -5.27
N ALA A 228 1.89 -15.43 -5.35
CA ALA A 228 3.12 -16.17 -5.13
C ALA A 228 4.22 -15.76 -6.11
N ILE A 229 3.89 -15.64 -7.40
CA ILE A 229 4.83 -15.17 -8.43
C ILE A 229 5.18 -13.69 -8.20
N LYS A 230 4.16 -12.83 -8.04
CA LYS A 230 4.33 -11.38 -7.85
C LYS A 230 5.22 -11.06 -6.65
N ASN A 231 4.95 -11.64 -5.48
CA ASN A 231 5.70 -11.32 -4.27
C ASN A 231 7.14 -11.83 -4.34
N ASN A 232 7.34 -13.08 -4.76
CA ASN A 232 8.67 -13.67 -4.81
C ASN A 232 9.52 -13.13 -5.97
N GLY A 233 8.91 -12.50 -6.98
CA GLY A 233 9.60 -11.72 -8.01
C GLY A 233 9.77 -10.24 -7.68
N ASN A 234 9.19 -9.73 -6.60
CA ASN A 234 9.25 -8.31 -6.26
C ASN A 234 10.63 -7.94 -5.70
N TRP A 235 11.34 -7.07 -6.42
CA TRP A 235 12.69 -6.65 -6.04
C TRP A 235 12.77 -5.97 -4.68
N ALA A 236 11.75 -5.18 -4.30
CA ALA A 236 11.74 -4.48 -3.02
C ALA A 236 11.51 -5.47 -1.85
N PHE A 237 10.74 -6.53 -2.08
CA PHE A 237 10.56 -7.61 -1.10
C PHE A 237 11.84 -8.43 -0.95
N ILE A 238 12.46 -8.81 -2.07
CA ILE A 238 13.74 -9.53 -2.09
C ILE A 238 14.85 -8.73 -1.42
N GLN A 239 14.87 -7.41 -1.62
CA GLN A 239 15.94 -6.54 -1.11
C GLN A 239 16.16 -6.66 0.39
N ARG A 240 15.09 -6.84 1.15
CA ARG A 240 15.17 -6.95 2.61
C ARG A 240 15.81 -8.27 3.05
N PHE A 241 15.71 -9.35 2.27
CA PHE A 241 16.32 -10.64 2.63
C PHE A 241 17.84 -10.63 2.63
N TYR A 242 18.49 -9.82 1.79
CA TYR A 242 19.95 -9.68 1.80
C TYR A 242 20.44 -8.49 2.63
N SER A 243 19.53 -7.72 3.23
CA SER A 243 19.82 -6.54 4.06
C SER A 243 19.88 -6.84 5.56
N VAL A 244 19.51 -8.06 5.95
CA VAL A 244 19.63 -8.59 7.32
C VAL A 244 21.00 -9.26 7.53
N LYS A 245 21.39 -9.42 8.79
CA LYS A 245 22.71 -9.95 9.18
C LYS A 245 22.96 -11.40 8.75
N ASP A 246 21.99 -12.28 8.98
CA ASP A 246 22.18 -13.72 8.85
C ASP A 246 20.99 -14.40 8.17
N GLU A 247 21.18 -15.61 7.63
CA GLU A 247 20.13 -16.40 6.98
C GLU A 247 18.92 -16.65 7.89
N HIS A 248 19.19 -16.98 9.16
CA HIS A 248 18.16 -17.13 10.18
C HIS A 248 17.38 -15.84 10.42
N ALA A 249 18.04 -14.69 10.39
CA ALA A 249 17.38 -13.40 10.50
C ALA A 249 16.47 -13.14 9.28
N GLY A 250 16.90 -13.55 8.08
CA GLY A 250 16.08 -13.45 6.85
C GLY A 250 14.83 -14.29 6.90
N ARG A 251 14.93 -15.54 7.38
CA ARG A 251 13.77 -16.40 7.58
C ARG A 251 12.81 -15.84 8.64
N LYS A 252 13.32 -15.41 9.80
CA LYS A 252 12.49 -14.78 10.85
C LYS A 252 11.79 -13.52 10.34
N MET A 253 12.49 -12.69 9.56
CA MET A 253 11.95 -11.49 8.94
C MET A 253 10.79 -11.81 7.98
N GLY A 254 10.96 -12.80 7.10
CA GLY A 254 9.90 -13.24 6.19
C GLY A 254 8.70 -13.86 6.93
N LEU A 255 8.95 -14.65 7.97
CA LEU A 255 7.88 -15.22 8.81
C LEU A 255 7.12 -14.13 9.57
N LEU A 256 7.79 -13.11 10.09
CA LEU A 256 7.14 -11.95 10.69
C LEU A 256 6.23 -11.25 9.67
N THR A 257 6.69 -11.10 8.42
CA THR A 257 5.88 -10.52 7.35
C THR A 257 4.60 -11.32 7.13
N ALA A 258 4.69 -12.65 7.12
CA ALA A 258 3.53 -13.54 6.99
C ALA A 258 2.56 -13.41 8.17
N VAL A 259 3.08 -13.33 9.41
CA VAL A 259 2.26 -13.11 10.61
C VAL A 259 1.54 -11.76 10.55
N LEU A 260 2.22 -10.70 10.08
CA LEU A 260 1.59 -9.38 9.90
C LEU A 260 0.48 -9.43 8.85
N PHE A 261 0.69 -10.11 7.71
CA PHE A 261 -0.36 -10.33 6.71
C PHE A 261 -1.52 -11.20 7.20
N LEU A 262 -1.29 -12.06 8.19
CA LEU A 262 -2.36 -12.87 8.77
C LEU A 262 -3.23 -12.03 9.72
N ILE A 263 -2.61 -11.30 10.64
CA ILE A 263 -3.29 -10.61 11.74
C ILE A 263 -3.82 -9.24 11.32
N PHE A 264 -2.99 -8.43 10.66
CA PHE A 264 -3.30 -7.01 10.45
C PHE A 264 -4.52 -6.78 9.52
N PRO A 265 -4.67 -7.48 8.38
CA PRO A 265 -5.82 -7.31 7.51
C PRO A 265 -7.16 -7.57 8.19
N PHE A 266 -7.20 -8.48 9.17
CA PHE A 266 -8.43 -8.79 9.92
C PHE A 266 -9.04 -7.54 10.53
N PHE A 267 -8.25 -6.76 11.26
CA PHE A 267 -8.71 -5.51 11.88
C PHE A 267 -8.93 -4.42 10.83
N PHE A 268 -8.02 -4.32 9.87
CA PHE A 268 -8.03 -3.26 8.88
C PHE A 268 -9.22 -3.34 7.89
N MET A 269 -9.79 -4.53 7.67
CA MET A 269 -10.97 -4.70 6.80
C MET A 269 -12.31 -4.45 7.50
N ILE A 270 -12.36 -4.30 8.83
CA ILE A 270 -13.62 -4.05 9.54
C ILE A 270 -14.27 -2.72 9.12
N PRO A 271 -13.55 -1.57 9.05
CA PRO A 271 -14.19 -0.31 8.69
C PRO A 271 -14.80 -0.30 7.27
N PRO A 272 -14.15 -0.85 6.22
CA PRO A 272 -14.80 -1.04 4.91
C PRO A 272 -16.06 -1.91 4.94
N ILE A 273 -16.08 -2.97 5.74
CA ILE A 273 -17.26 -3.83 5.90
C ILE A 273 -18.39 -3.04 6.59
N ALA A 274 -18.07 -2.31 7.65
CA ALA A 274 -19.03 -1.44 8.34
C ALA A 274 -19.54 -0.31 7.44
N ALA A 275 -18.69 0.24 6.57
CA ALA A 275 -19.05 1.23 5.57
C ALA A 275 -20.17 0.74 4.63
N SER A 276 -20.19 -0.53 4.26
CA SER A 276 -21.28 -1.12 3.45
C SER A 276 -22.67 -0.95 4.07
N PHE A 277 -22.74 -0.84 5.40
CA PHE A 277 -23.97 -0.66 6.15
C PHE A 277 -24.46 0.79 6.09
N TYR A 278 -23.65 1.74 6.58
CA TYR A 278 -24.10 3.12 6.73
C TYR A 278 -24.02 3.92 5.42
N LEU A 279 -23.06 3.65 4.52
CA LEU A 279 -23.04 4.29 3.19
C LEU A 279 -24.16 3.82 2.28
N SER A 280 -24.65 2.59 2.44
CA SER A 280 -25.85 2.16 1.71
C SER A 280 -27.10 2.96 2.12
N ARG A 281 -27.14 3.46 3.36
CA ARG A 281 -28.19 4.36 3.88
C ARG A 281 -28.09 5.76 3.29
N PHE A 282 -26.87 6.28 3.10
CA PHE A 282 -26.63 7.55 2.38
C PHE A 282 -26.85 7.42 0.86
N GLY A 283 -26.55 6.26 0.27
CA GLY A 283 -26.78 5.95 -1.15
C GLY A 283 -28.27 5.85 -1.52
N LYS A 284 -29.13 5.40 -0.60
CA LYS A 284 -30.60 5.44 -0.79
C LYS A 284 -31.18 6.86 -0.76
N PHE A 285 -30.47 7.86 -0.25
CA PHE A 285 -30.85 9.28 -0.38
C PHE A 285 -30.44 9.91 -1.73
N ARG A 286 -29.72 9.17 -2.59
CA ARG A 286 -29.26 9.67 -3.89
C ARG A 286 -29.70 8.75 -5.03
N ASN A 287 -31.01 8.62 -5.21
CA ASN A 287 -31.60 8.23 -6.51
C ASN A 287 -31.18 9.28 -7.56
N GLY A 288 -30.04 9.08 -8.21
CA GLY A 288 -29.64 9.94 -9.33
C GLY A 288 -28.16 10.00 -9.70
N LEU A 289 -27.24 9.31 -9.02
CA LEU A 289 -25.85 9.22 -9.51
C LEU A 289 -25.44 7.76 -9.66
N CYS A 290 -25.38 7.36 -10.93
CA CYS A 290 -24.97 6.05 -11.41
C CYS A 290 -23.64 5.61 -10.78
N TYR A 291 -23.68 4.50 -10.06
CA TYR A 291 -22.55 3.59 -10.03
C TYR A 291 -22.64 2.74 -11.29
N HIS A 292 -22.09 3.22 -12.40
CA HIS A 292 -21.79 2.31 -13.49
C HIS A 292 -20.48 1.61 -13.13
N GLY A 293 -20.61 0.34 -12.76
CA GLY A 293 -19.56 -0.63 -12.98
C GLY A 293 -19.08 -0.55 -14.42
N PHE A 294 -17.83 -0.95 -14.62
CA PHE A 294 -17.13 -0.95 -15.90
C PHE A 294 -17.83 -1.88 -16.91
N GLU A 295 -18.92 -1.44 -17.53
CA GLU A 295 -19.57 -2.08 -18.67
C GLU A 295 -19.29 -1.25 -19.91
N LEU A 296 -18.51 -1.82 -20.82
CA LEU A 296 -18.32 -1.35 -22.19
C LEU A 296 -19.67 -1.38 -22.93
N THR A 297 -20.43 -0.29 -22.85
CA THR A 297 -21.58 -0.08 -23.74
C THR A 297 -21.19 0.90 -24.84
N ALA A 298 -21.05 0.37 -26.05
CA ALA A 298 -20.89 1.14 -27.27
C ALA A 298 -22.17 1.97 -27.53
N SER A 299 -22.09 3.29 -27.38
CA SER A 299 -23.22 4.19 -27.64
C SER A 299 -23.20 4.67 -29.10
N ARG A 300 -24.26 4.36 -29.85
CA ARG A 300 -24.58 4.95 -31.16
C ARG A 300 -25.03 6.40 -30.97
N HIS A 301 -24.36 7.32 -31.68
CA HIS A 301 -24.71 8.74 -31.79
C HIS A 301 -26.14 8.97 -32.28
N HIS A 302 -26.83 9.97 -31.71
CA HIS A 302 -27.65 10.96 -32.43
C HIS A 302 -27.62 12.30 -31.66
N GLY A 303 -27.44 13.40 -32.37
CA GLY A 303 -27.03 14.72 -31.84
C GLY A 303 -28.17 15.62 -31.38
N TYR A 304 -27.80 16.78 -30.81
CA TYR A 304 -28.31 18.15 -31.03
C TYR A 304 -27.50 19.15 -30.14
N HIS A 305 -27.15 20.31 -30.71
CA HIS A 305 -26.42 21.45 -30.11
C HIS A 305 -27.23 22.12 -28.96
N VAL A 306 -26.73 22.92 -27.99
CA VAL A 306 -26.01 24.23 -28.03
C VAL A 306 -25.59 24.61 -26.58
N GLY A 307 -24.45 25.29 -26.38
CA GLY A 307 -24.24 26.16 -25.19
C GLY A 307 -22.83 26.15 -24.57
N SER A 308 -22.03 27.18 -24.89
CA SER A 308 -20.68 27.42 -24.37
C SER A 308 -20.66 27.77 -22.88
N TYR A 309 -19.91 27.01 -22.07
CA TYR A 309 -19.37 27.48 -20.79
C TYR A 309 -17.95 26.97 -20.58
N VAL A 310 -17.03 27.92 -20.45
CA VAL A 310 -15.59 27.74 -20.26
C VAL A 310 -15.32 27.15 -18.87
N CYS A 311 -14.65 26.01 -18.82
CA CYS A 311 -14.03 25.48 -17.60
C CYS A 311 -12.61 25.02 -17.97
N SER A 312 -11.63 25.90 -17.74
CA SER A 312 -10.21 25.56 -17.88
C SER A 312 -9.82 24.54 -16.83
N HIS A 313 -9.49 23.32 -17.24
CA HIS A 313 -8.58 22.43 -16.52
C HIS A 313 -7.84 21.54 -17.52
N HIS A 314 -6.51 21.54 -17.40
CA HIS A 314 -5.57 20.85 -18.28
C HIS A 314 -5.82 19.34 -18.30
N VAL A 315 -5.84 18.82 -19.54
CA VAL A 315 -6.11 17.45 -19.94
C VAL A 315 -4.80 16.69 -20.05
N LEU A 316 -4.70 15.55 -19.37
CA LEU A 316 -3.85 14.44 -19.80
C LEU A 316 -4.66 13.15 -19.58
N PHE A 317 -4.95 12.48 -20.69
CA PHE A 317 -5.92 11.39 -20.90
C PHE A 317 -7.41 11.81 -20.88
N GLY A 318 -7.97 11.90 -22.08
CA GLY A 318 -9.33 12.36 -22.35
C GLY A 318 -10.43 11.49 -21.75
N PHE A 319 -10.83 11.82 -20.54
CA PHE A 319 -12.16 11.48 -19.99
C PHE A 319 -12.85 12.76 -19.53
N ARG A 320 -14.01 13.05 -20.11
CA ARG A 320 -14.83 14.21 -19.78
C ARG A 320 -15.72 13.85 -18.59
N ILE A 321 -15.39 14.33 -17.40
CA ILE A 321 -16.27 14.24 -16.22
C ILE A 321 -17.18 15.47 -16.23
N GLN A 322 -18.47 15.26 -16.47
CA GLN A 322 -19.49 16.30 -16.35
C GLN A 322 -20.02 16.28 -14.90
N CYS A 323 -19.53 17.20 -14.07
CA CYS A 323 -20.11 17.48 -12.76
C CYS A 323 -21.10 18.65 -12.88
N ASP A 324 -22.39 18.36 -12.76
CA ASP A 324 -23.42 19.37 -12.53
C ASP A 324 -23.79 19.42 -11.04
N GLY A 325 -24.01 20.63 -10.50
CA GLY A 325 -24.54 20.81 -9.13
C GLY A 325 -23.73 21.67 -8.16
N LYS A 326 -23.33 22.89 -8.55
CA LYS A 326 -22.68 23.88 -7.65
C LYS A 326 -23.65 24.70 -6.78
N ARG A 327 -24.91 24.28 -6.56
CA ARG A 327 -25.96 25.18 -6.02
C ARG A 327 -26.37 25.03 -4.55
N ASN A 328 -25.92 24.01 -3.81
CA ASN A 328 -26.47 23.76 -2.45
C ASN A 328 -25.47 23.77 -1.28
N TYR A 329 -24.21 24.14 -1.47
CA TYR A 329 -23.23 24.13 -0.37
C TYR A 329 -23.41 25.31 0.62
N LYS A 330 -23.84 26.50 0.13
CA LYS A 330 -24.00 27.69 0.99
C LYS A 330 -25.18 27.65 1.96
N ARG A 331 -26.17 26.77 1.76
CA ARG A 331 -27.35 26.68 2.65
C ARG A 331 -27.18 25.70 3.82
N TYR A 332 -26.23 24.77 3.72
CA TYR A 332 -26.00 23.75 4.77
C TYR A 332 -25.10 24.24 5.92
N LEU A 333 -24.21 25.20 5.65
CA LEU A 333 -23.34 25.78 6.69
C LEU A 333 -24.05 26.82 7.58
N GLN A 334 -25.20 27.36 7.17
CA GLN A 334 -25.96 28.32 7.99
C GLN A 334 -26.91 27.64 9.00
N THR A 335 -27.26 26.38 8.81
CA THR A 335 -28.19 25.65 9.71
C THR A 335 -27.47 24.90 10.83
N LEU A 336 -26.14 24.79 10.81
CA LEU A 336 -25.34 24.11 11.83
C LEU A 336 -24.78 25.05 12.92
N VAL A 337 -25.16 26.34 12.90
CA VAL A 337 -24.77 27.34 13.92
C VAL A 337 -25.99 27.80 14.76
N SER A 338 -27.19 27.22 14.56
CA SER A 338 -28.40 27.64 15.29
C SER A 338 -29.23 26.50 15.87
N THR A 339 -28.64 25.34 16.11
CA THR A 339 -29.18 24.23 16.93
C THR A 339 -28.00 23.50 17.53
#